data_AF-A0A7X8CHB5-F1
#
_entry.id   AF-A0A7X8CHB5-F1
#
_cell.length_a   1.000
_cell.length_b   1.000
_cell.length_c   1.000
_cell.angle_alpha   90.00
_cell.angle_beta   90.00
_cell.angle_gamma   90.00
#
_symmetry.space_group_name_H-M   'P 1'
#
loop_
_entity.id
_entity.type
_entity.pdbx_description
1 polymer ?
#
loop_
_entity_poly.entity_id
_entity_poly.type
_entity_poly.pdbx_seq_one_letter_code
_entity_poly.pdbx_strand_id
1 'polypeptide(L)'
;MDNRVIADRIKEELEKIGINHNNPSEYNAWDQSLLHMKNVLSDPDFHLDTKVAIEYKLPTTSKRVDFLISGKDDNDISKVIVIELKQWEKSI
;
A
#
# COMPACT_ATOMS: atom_id res chain seq x y z
N MET A 1 15.11 -1.06 13.22
CA MET A 1 14.71 0.33 12.88
C MET A 1 13.25 0.26 12.48
N ASP A 2 12.41 0.99 13.21
CA ASP A 2 10.98 0.70 13.50
C ASP A 2 10.10 0.26 12.32
N ASN A 3 9.47 -0.91 12.47
CA ASN A 3 8.44 -1.42 11.54
C ASN A 3 7.20 -0.51 11.50
N ARG A 4 6.93 0.23 12.58
CA ARG A 4 5.73 1.07 12.74
C ARG A 4 5.75 2.35 11.92
N VAL A 5 6.91 2.77 11.40
CA VAL A 5 7.04 4.05 10.69
C VAL A 5 6.12 4.14 9.47
N ILE A 6 5.92 3.04 8.73
CA ILE A 6 5.06 3.05 7.53
C ILE A 6 3.57 3.09 7.92
N ALA A 7 3.15 2.27 8.88
CA ALA A 7 1.77 2.24 9.36
C ALA A 7 1.36 3.58 9.99
N ASP A 8 2.25 4.15 10.81
CA ASP A 8 2.04 5.48 11.41
C ASP A 8 1.93 6.55 10.33
N ARG A 9 2.78 6.49 9.30
CA ARG A 9 2.73 7.46 8.21
C ARG A 9 1.42 7.40 7.43
N ILE A 10 0.93 6.19 7.14
CA ILE A 10 -0.36 6.03 6.45
C ILE A 10 -1.49 6.60 7.29
N LYS A 11 -1.52 6.26 8.59
CA LYS A 11 -2.48 6.82 9.53
C LYS A 11 -2.48 8.36 9.48
N GLU A 12 -1.33 8.98 9.67
CA GLU A 12 -1.17 10.44 9.64
C GLU A 12 -1.65 11.07 8.32
N GLU A 13 -1.31 10.47 7.17
CA GLU A 13 -1.72 11.01 5.87
C GLU A 13 -3.23 10.84 5.65
N LEU A 14 -3.83 9.72 6.06
CA LEU A 14 -5.28 9.51 6.00
C LEU A 14 -6.05 10.49 6.91
N GLU A 15 -5.53 10.78 8.10
CA GLU A 15 -6.07 11.82 9.00
C GLU A 15 -6.06 13.19 8.32
N LYS A 16 -4.94 13.59 7.70
CA LYS A 16 -4.79 14.90 7.03
C LYS A 16 -5.79 15.11 5.89
N ILE A 17 -6.12 14.05 5.15
CA ILE A 17 -7.05 14.11 4.01
C ILE A 17 -8.49 13.74 4.38
N GLY A 18 -8.77 13.54 5.68
CA GLY A 18 -10.12 13.28 6.19
C GLY A 18 -10.70 11.92 5.78
N ILE A 19 -9.86 10.91 5.54
CA ILE A 19 -10.30 9.54 5.27
C ILE A 19 -10.40 8.79 6.60
N ASN A 20 -11.56 8.21 6.89
CA ASN A 20 -11.79 7.42 8.10
C ASN A 20 -10.99 6.10 8.08
N HIS A 21 -10.34 5.80 9.21
CA HIS A 21 -9.48 4.62 9.42
C HIS A 21 -9.40 4.21 10.91
N ASN A 22 -10.47 4.45 11.68
CA ASN A 22 -10.51 4.26 13.14
C ASN A 22 -10.56 2.79 13.61
N ASN A 23 -10.07 1.84 12.80
CA ASN A 23 -10.12 0.43 13.13
C ASN A 23 -8.74 -0.09 13.56
N PRO A 24 -8.56 -0.56 14.81
CA PRO A 24 -7.30 -1.16 15.25
C PRO A 24 -6.86 -2.36 14.38
N SER A 25 -7.80 -3.13 13.83
CA SER A 25 -7.45 -4.26 12.96
C SER A 25 -6.87 -3.79 11.61
N GLU A 26 -7.30 -2.63 11.13
CA GLU A 26 -6.79 -2.00 9.90
C GLU A 26 -5.33 -1.54 10.11
N TYR A 27 -5.05 -0.87 11.24
CA TYR A 27 -3.68 -0.51 11.61
C TYR A 27 -2.77 -1.73 11.77
N ASN A 28 -3.25 -2.77 12.43
CA ASN A 28 -2.49 -4.02 12.57
C ASN A 28 -2.26 -4.70 11.22
N ALA A 29 -3.22 -4.60 10.28
CA ALA A 29 -3.05 -5.12 8.95
C ALA A 29 -1.93 -4.39 8.20
N TRP A 30 -1.85 -3.07 8.33
CA TRP A 30 -0.75 -2.27 7.80
C TRP A 30 0.61 -2.65 8.39
N ASP A 31 0.73 -2.70 9.72
CA ASP A 31 2.00 -2.99 10.42
C ASP A 31 2.56 -4.36 10.01
N GLN A 32 1.69 -5.35 9.82
CA GLN A 32 2.09 -6.69 9.42
C GLN A 32 2.37 -6.79 7.91
N SER A 33 1.48 -6.28 7.06
CA SER A 33 1.52 -6.54 5.62
C SER A 33 2.42 -5.59 4.84
N LEU A 34 2.55 -4.33 5.25
CA LEU A 34 3.36 -3.35 4.52
C LEU A 34 4.86 -3.59 4.64
N LEU A 35 5.30 -4.24 5.72
CA LEU A 35 6.69 -4.67 5.87
C LEU A 35 7.09 -5.67 4.78
N HIS A 36 6.20 -6.60 4.43
CA HIS A 36 6.43 -7.54 3.35
C HIS A 36 6.54 -6.83 2.00
N MET A 37 5.64 -5.88 1.75
CA MET A 37 5.67 -5.09 0.51
C MET A 37 6.90 -4.19 0.41
N LYS A 38 7.38 -3.63 1.53
CA LYS A 38 8.66 -2.91 1.56
C LYS A 38 9.80 -3.76 1.02
N ASN A 39 9.88 -5.04 1.42
CA ASN A 39 10.95 -5.92 0.95
C ASN A 39 10.87 -6.18 -0.55
N VAL A 40 9.66 -6.38 -1.08
CA VAL A 40 9.42 -6.56 -2.53
C VAL A 40 9.80 -5.28 -3.31
N LEU A 41 9.41 -4.11 -2.79
CA LEU A 41 9.65 -2.82 -3.45
C LEU A 41 11.09 -2.31 -3.28
N SER A 42 11.90 -2.94 -2.42
CA SER A 42 13.32 -2.59 -2.24
C SER A 42 14.22 -3.30 -3.26
N ASP A 43 13.65 -4.06 -4.19
CA ASP A 43 14.41 -4.72 -5.26
C ASP A 43 15.08 -3.66 -6.15
N PRO A 44 16.41 -3.72 -6.36
CA PRO A 44 17.14 -2.77 -7.19
C PRO A 44 16.69 -2.74 -8.66
N ASP A 45 15.98 -3.76 -9.14
CA ASP A 45 15.44 -3.80 -10.50
C ASP A 45 14.19 -2.91 -10.67
N PHE A 46 13.65 -2.34 -9.59
CA PHE A 46 12.57 -1.35 -9.71
C PHE A 46 13.07 -0.06 -10.37
N HIS A 47 12.56 0.22 -11.56
CA HIS A 47 12.85 1.46 -12.28
C HIS A 47 12.42 2.71 -11.48
N LEU A 48 13.23 3.78 -11.57
CA LEU A 48 13.02 5.06 -10.87
C LEU A 48 11.71 5.79 -11.25
N ASP A 49 11.14 5.46 -12.41
CA ASP A 49 9.87 6.01 -12.87
C ASP A 49 8.65 5.32 -12.24
N THR A 50 8.85 4.19 -11.56
CA THR A 50 7.79 3.48 -10.83
C THR A 50 7.17 4.37 -9.76
N LYS A 51 5.83 4.44 -9.76
CA LYS A 51 5.03 5.10 -8.73
C LYS A 51 4.22 4.06 -7.98
N VAL A 52 4.26 4.13 -6.65
CA VAL A 52 3.48 3.30 -5.75
C VAL A 52 2.49 4.20 -5.01
N ALA A 53 1.21 3.91 -5.15
CA ALA A 53 0.16 4.44 -4.30
C ALA A 53 -0.27 3.37 -3.30
N ILE A 54 -0.39 3.75 -2.03
CA ILE A 54 -0.80 2.87 -0.93
C ILE A 54 -2.15 3.39 -0.41
N GLU A 55 -3.10 2.50 -0.11
CA GLU A 55 -4.46 2.85 0.33
C GLU A 55 -5.17 3.81 -0.66
N TYR A 56 -5.10 3.48 -1.95
CA TYR A 56 -5.63 4.32 -3.01
C TYR A 56 -7.16 4.28 -3.04
N LYS A 57 -7.80 5.39 -2.66
CA LYS A 57 -9.25 5.55 -2.75
C LYS A 57 -9.70 5.65 -4.21
N LEU A 58 -10.54 4.70 -4.63
CA LEU A 58 -11.15 4.77 -5.95
C LEU A 58 -12.07 5.99 -6.03
N PRO A 59 -11.99 6.79 -7.12
CA PRO A 59 -12.89 7.90 -7.35
C PRO A 59 -14.34 7.46 -7.19
N THR A 60 -15.18 8.35 -6.66
CA THR A 60 -16.64 8.19 -6.53
C THR A 60 -17.12 7.01 -5.68
N THR A 61 -16.22 6.26 -5.03
CA THR A 61 -16.59 5.16 -4.12
C THR A 61 -15.90 5.28 -2.76
N SER A 62 -16.35 4.48 -1.78
CA SER A 62 -15.67 4.29 -0.50
C SER A 62 -14.60 3.19 -0.55
N LYS A 63 -14.42 2.51 -1.69
CA LYS A 63 -13.46 1.41 -1.83
C LYS A 63 -12.04 1.96 -1.92
N ARG A 64 -11.10 1.23 -1.31
CA ARG A 64 -9.67 1.48 -1.43
C ARG A 64 -8.99 0.25 -1.99
N VAL A 65 -7.88 0.48 -2.69
CA VAL A 65 -6.97 -0.54 -3.17
C VAL A 65 -5.72 -0.45 -2.31
N ASP A 66 -5.26 -1.58 -1.77
CA ASP A 66 -4.10 -1.59 -0.87
C ASP A 66 -2.85 -1.03 -1.56
N PHE A 67 -2.58 -1.49 -2.79
CA PHE A 67 -1.45 -1.03 -3.60
C PHE A 67 -1.83 -0.86 -5.07
N LEU A 68 -1.44 0.28 -5.62
CA LEU A 68 -1.41 0.53 -7.06
C LEU A 68 0.01 0.89 -7.46
N ILE A 69 0.64 0.03 -8.26
CA ILE A 69 1.98 0.23 -8.79
C ILE A 69 1.83 0.58 -10.26
N SER A 70 2.42 1.69 -10.69
CA SER A 70 2.40 2.14 -12.08
C SER A 70 3.80 2.47 -12.56
N GLY A 71 4.07 2.24 -13.83
CA GLY A 71 5.37 2.46 -14.45
C GLY A 71 5.29 2.19 -15.95
N LYS A 72 6.43 2.07 -16.60
CA LYS A 72 6.53 1.70 -18.01
C LYS A 72 7.34 0.43 -18.17
N ASP A 73 7.03 -0.35 -19.22
CA ASP A 73 7.89 -1.46 -19.64
C ASP A 73 9.05 -0.97 -20.53
N ASP A 74 9.92 -1.89 -20.95
CA ASP A 74 11.07 -1.60 -21.81
C ASP A 74 10.70 -0.95 -23.15
N ASN A 75 9.43 -0.98 -23.57
CA ASN A 75 8.92 -0.36 -24.79
C ASN A 75 8.23 0.99 -24.54
N ASP A 76 8.42 1.59 -23.35
CA ASP A 76 7.77 2.83 -22.91
C ASP A 76 6.23 2.72 -22.77
N ILE A 77 5.69 1.49 -22.72
CA ILE A 77 4.25 1.26 -22.59
C ILE A 77 3.88 1.30 -21.11
N SER A 78 2.94 2.19 -20.75
CA SER A 78 2.44 2.29 -19.38
C SER A 78 1.78 1.00 -18.91
N LYS A 79 2.16 0.55 -17.72
CA LYS A 79 1.57 -0.58 -17.00
C LYS A 79 1.05 -0.14 -15.65
N VAL A 80 0.01 -0.82 -15.19
CA VAL A 80 -0.50 -0.71 -13.82
C VAL A 80 -0.69 -2.10 -13.25
N ILE A 81 -0.24 -2.31 -12.02
CA ILE A 81 -0.42 -3.51 -11.24
C ILE A 81 -1.22 -3.13 -10.00
N VAL A 82 -2.29 -3.88 -9.76
CA VAL A 82 -3.09 -3.77 -8.54
C VAL A 82 -2.77 -4.95 -7.65
N ILE A 83 -2.39 -4.68 -6.41
CA ILE A 83 -2.10 -5.72 -5.41
C ILE A 83 -3.07 -5.52 -4.26
N GLU A 84 -3.74 -6.61 -3.91
CA GLU A 84 -4.63 -6.72 -2.76
C GLU A 84 -3.97 -7.66 -1.75
N LEU A 85 -3.82 -7.19 -0.52
CA LEU A 85 -3.28 -7.97 0.57
C LEU A 85 -4.38 -8.84 1.18
N LYS A 86 -4.06 -10.10 1.45
CA LYS A 86 -4.92 -11.01 2.21
C LYS A 86 -4.19 -11.42 3.47
N GLN A 87 -4.79 -11.15 4.61
CA GLN A 87 -4.40 -11.79 5.86
C GLN A 87 -5.12 -13.12 5.98
N TRP A 88 -4.37 -14.17 6.27
CA TRP A 88 -4.93 -15.45 6.66
C TRP A 88 -5.01 -15.44 8.18
N GLU A 89 -6.20 -15.19 8.73
CA GLU A 89 -6.40 -15.44 10.15
C GLU A 89 -6.19 -16.94 10.39
N LYS A 90 -5.32 -17.29 11.34
CA LYS A 90 -5.39 -18.64 11.91
C LYS A 90 -6.74 -18.71 12.62
N SER A 91 -7.68 -19.44 12.04
CA SER A 91 -8.83 -19.92 12.79
C SER A 91 -8.30 -20.67 14.01
N ILE A 92 -8.59 -20.11 15.18
CA ILE A 92 -8.43 -20.80 16.46
C ILE A 92 -9.62 -21.74 16.61
#